data_AF-A0A954FNV1-F1
#
_entry.id   AF-A0A954FNV1-F1
#
_cell.length_a   1.000
_cell.length_b   1.000
_cell.length_c   1.000
_cell.angle_alpha   90.00
_cell.angle_beta   90.00
_cell.angle_gamma   90.00
#
_symmetry.space_group_name_H-M   'P 1'
#
loop_
_entity.id
_entity.type
_entity.pdbx_description
1 polymer ?
#
loop_
_entity_poly.entity_id
_entity_poly.type
_entity_poly.pdbx_seq_one_letter_code
_entity_poly.pdbx_strand_id
1 'polypeptide(L)' 'MLNHLKYTGGKGYGYLLEVFVPLLKERGVTDEQIHQMMIVNPAKAFSRRCRDAR' A
#
# COMPACT_ATOMS: atom_id res chain seq x y z
N MET A 1 13.13 8.50 -14.20
CA MET A 1 13.09 7.46 -13.14
C MET A 1 13.08 8.02 -11.72
N LEU A 2 13.55 9.24 -11.44
CA LEU A 2 13.62 9.78 -10.07
C LEU A 2 12.46 10.71 -9.69
N ASN A 3 11.52 10.98 -10.60
CA ASN A 3 10.43 11.95 -10.44
C ASN A 3 9.39 11.60 -9.36
N HIS A 4 9.40 10.37 -8.84
CA HIS A 4 8.52 9.97 -7.74
C HIS A 4 9.14 10.21 -6.36
N LEU A 5 10.42 10.56 -6.26
CA LEU A 5 11.12 10.78 -5.01
C LEU A 5 10.83 12.17 -4.42
N LYS A 6 10.75 12.27 -3.10
CA LYS A 6 10.37 13.52 -2.42
C LYS A 6 11.33 14.68 -2.74
N TYR A 7 12.64 14.40 -2.83
CA TYR A 7 13.65 15.42 -3.10
C TYR A 7 13.62 15.99 -4.53
N THR A 8 12.96 15.30 -5.47
CA THR A 8 12.78 15.77 -6.86
C THR A 8 11.38 16.32 -7.12
N GLY A 9 10.58 16.56 -6.06
CA GLY A 9 9.20 17.04 -6.18
C GLY A 9 8.16 15.94 -6.32
N GLY A 10 8.54 14.67 -6.22
CA GLY A 10 7.62 13.54 -6.19
C GLY A 10 6.97 13.31 -4.82
N LYS A 11 6.00 12.40 -4.76
CA LYS A 11 5.27 12.07 -3.51
C LYS A 11 6.11 11.32 -2.48
N GLY A 12 7.14 10.59 -2.92
CA GLY A 12 7.95 9.72 -2.08
C GLY A 12 7.19 8.49 -1.55
N TYR A 13 7.92 7.60 -0.87
CA TYR A 13 7.34 6.37 -0.32
C TYR A 13 6.47 6.60 0.93
N GLY A 14 6.62 7.75 1.60
CA GLY A 14 5.83 8.11 2.79
C GLY A 14 4.39 8.52 2.50
N TYR A 15 4.05 8.88 1.25
CA TYR A 15 2.73 9.42 0.88
C TYR A 15 1.56 8.52 1.28
N LEU A 16 1.73 7.19 1.20
CA LEU A 16 0.66 6.26 1.57
C LEU A 16 0.30 6.39 3.06
N LEU A 17 1.31 6.53 3.93
CA LEU A 17 1.10 6.58 5.38
C LEU A 17 0.77 7.98 5.86
N GLU A 18 1.43 9.00 5.28
CA GLU A 18 1.30 10.40 5.69
C GLU A 18 0.04 11.09 5.15
N VAL A 19 -0.49 10.64 4.00
CA VAL A 19 -1.59 11.33 3.30
C VAL A 19 -2.73 10.39 2.96
N PHE A 20 -2.46 9.28 2.28
CA PHE A 20 -3.52 8.43 1.74
C PHE A 20 -4.33 7.73 2.83
N VAL A 21 -3.68 7.09 3.82
CA VAL A 21 -4.36 6.41 4.93
C VAL A 21 -5.23 7.38 5.75
N PRO A 22 -4.74 8.59 6.15
CA PRO A 22 -5.59 9.59 6.78
C PRO A 22 -6.84 9.96 5.95
N LEU A 23 -6.69 10.20 4.65
CA LEU A 23 -7.82 10.54 3.76
C LEU A 23 -8.88 9.44 3.65
N LEU A 24 -8.46 8.17 3.77
CA LEU A 24 -9.39 7.03 3.82
C LEU A 24 -10.17 7.02 5.13
N LYS A 25 -9.50 7.24 6.26
CA LYS A 25 -10.14 7.33 7.57
C LYS A 25 -11.16 8.47 7.64
N GLU A 26 -10.81 9.64 7.11
CA GLU A 26 -11.71 10.80 7.00
C GLU A 26 -12.97 10.48 6.17
N ARG A 27 -12.88 9.55 5.22
CA ARG A 27 -14.00 9.09 4.39
C ARG A 27 -14.76 7.90 4.99
N GLY A 28 -14.46 7.51 6.22
CA GLY A 28 -15.14 6.44 6.93
C GLY A 28 -14.68 5.02 6.55
N VAL A 29 -13.52 4.87 5.91
CA VAL A 29 -12.93 3.55 5.69
C VAL A 29 -12.38 3.03 7.01
N THR A 30 -12.78 1.82 7.37
CA THR A 30 -12.42 1.18 8.65
C THR A 30 -10.95 0.77 8.70
N ASP A 31 -10.40 0.66 9.90
CA ASP A 31 -9.03 0.18 10.11
C ASP A 31 -8.86 -1.26 9.60
N GLU A 32 -9.88 -2.11 9.72
CA GLU A 32 -9.90 -3.46 9.17
C GLU A 32 -9.79 -3.46 7.64
N GLN A 33 -10.51 -2.58 6.95
CA GLN A 33 -10.42 -2.44 5.50
C GLN A 33 -9.05 -1.91 5.08
N ILE A 34 -8.49 -0.94 5.81
CA ILE A 34 -7.15 -0.41 5.57
C ILE A 34 -6.10 -1.51 5.78
N HIS A 35 -6.20 -2.29 6.86
CA HIS A 35 -5.34 -3.44 7.13
C HIS A 35 -5.43 -4.49 6.02
N GLN A 36 -6.65 -4.78 5.54
CA GLN A 36 -6.87 -5.69 4.42
C GLN A 36 -6.14 -5.20 3.16
N MET A 37 -6.24 -3.91 2.83
CA MET A 37 -5.60 -3.32 1.65
C MET A 37 -4.08 -3.21 1.76
N MET A 38 -3.56 -2.79 2.91
CA MET A 38 -2.15 -2.42 3.08
C MET A 38 -1.26 -3.59 3.51
N ILE A 39 -1.83 -4.65 4.10
CA ILE A 39 -1.08 -5.77 4.65
C ILE A 39 -1.52 -7.09 4.03
N VAL A 40 -2.79 -7.46 4.20
CA VAL A 40 -3.28 -8.80 3.84
C VAL A 40 -3.27 -9.03 2.33
N ASN A 41 -3.77 -8.07 1.55
CA ASN A 41 -3.84 -8.17 0.10
C ASN A 41 -2.43 -8.28 -0.53
N PRO A 42 -1.46 -7.41 -0.23
CA PRO A 42 -0.09 -7.55 -0.71
C PRO A 42 0.56 -8.87 -0.26
N ALA A 43 0.47 -9.22 1.02
CA ALA A 43 1.05 -10.48 1.52
C ALA A 43 0.52 -11.69 0.75
N LYS A 44 -0.78 -11.74 0.49
CA LYS A 44 -1.41 -12.80 -0.31
C LYS A 44 -0.95 -12.77 -1.77
N ALA A 45 -0.92 -11.60 -2.40
CA ALA A 45 -0.55 -11.44 -3.81
C ALA A 45 0.91 -11.84 -4.08
N PHE A 46 1.82 -11.52 -3.15
CA PHE A 46 3.24 -11.79 -3.28
C PHE A 46 3.69 -13.08 -2.57
N SER A 47 2.82 -13.74 -1.80
CA SER A 47 3.09 -15.09 -1.31
C SER A 47 3.17 -16.04 -2.51
N ARG A 48 4.40 -16.46 -2.85
CA ARG A 48 4.61 -17.55 -3.81
C ARG A 48 3.94 -18.79 -3.25
N ARG A 49 2.84 -19.23 -3.86
CA ARG A 49 2.48 -20.64 -3.78
C ARG A 49 3.43 -21.35 -4.72
N CYS A 50 4.26 -22.25 -4.20
CA CYS A 50 4.81 -23.32 -5.02
C CYS A 50 3.63 -24.15 -5.52
N ARG A 51 3.00 -23.70 -6.59
CA ARG A 51 2.10 -24.48 -7.42
C ARG A 51 2.81 -24.53 -8.74
N ASP A 52 3.68 -25.53 -8.87
CA ASP A 52 4.08 -26.20 -10.11
C ASP A 52 4.98 -27.37 -9.71
N ALA A 53 4.38 -28.33 -9.01
CA ALA A 53 4.74 -29.74 -9.11
C ALA A 53 3.51 -30.41 -9.73
N ARG A 54 3.38 -30.26 -11.05
CA ARG A 54 2.50 -31.05 -11.91
C ARG A 54 3.33 -31.52 -13.09
#